data_AF-A0A2G5EAX9-F1
#
_entry.id   AF-A0A2G5EAX9-F1
#
_cell.length_a   1.000
_cell.length_b   1.000
_cell.length_c   1.000
_cell.angle_alpha   90.00
_cell.angle_beta   90.00
_cell.angle_gamma   90.00
#
_symmetry.space_group_name_H-M   'P 1'
#
loop_
_entity.id
_entity.type
_entity.pdbx_description
1 polymer ?
#
loop_
_entity_poly.entity_id
_entity_poly.type
_entity_poly.pdbx_seq_one_letter_code
_entity_poly.pdbx_strand_id
1 'polypeptide(L)'
;MEYLNNLEVSSVPNHLLELKVGVPVMLIRNINPSKGLCNGTQLLVTGLEPMLIRATIIGCSKIGNKVTIHRIIASSAPKKWEFIL
;
A
#
# COMPACT_ATOMS: atom_id res chain seq x y z
N MET A 1 -8.60 12.69 22.53
CA MET A 1 -7.37 11.87 22.40
C MET A 1 -7.60 10.85 21.31
N GLU A 2 -6.62 10.77 20.43
CA GLU A 2 -6.69 10.14 19.11
C GLU A 2 -6.50 8.62 19.20
N TYR A 3 -7.30 7.86 18.45
CA TYR A 3 -6.89 6.55 17.96
C TYR A 3 -7.27 6.45 16.48
N LEU A 4 -6.39 6.99 15.64
CA LEU A 4 -6.48 6.83 14.19
C LEU A 4 -5.97 5.42 13.87
N ASN A 5 -6.90 4.52 13.56
CA ASN A 5 -6.65 3.16 13.12
C ASN A 5 -5.94 2.29 14.16
N ASN A 6 -6.76 1.65 15.00
CA ASN A 6 -6.44 0.32 15.48
C ASN A 6 -6.25 -0.55 14.23
N LEU A 7 -5.01 -0.64 13.74
CA LEU A 7 -4.65 -1.46 12.58
C LEU A 7 -4.63 -2.90 13.06
N GLU A 8 -5.83 -3.43 13.32
CA GLU A 8 -6.07 -4.85 13.35
C GLU A 8 -5.77 -5.37 11.95
N VAL A 9 -4.52 -5.79 11.73
CA VAL A 9 -4.09 -6.63 10.60
C VAL A 9 -4.64 -8.06 10.79
N SER A 10 -5.86 -8.19 11.32
CA SER A 10 -6.65 -9.42 11.34
C SER A 10 -7.62 -9.46 10.15
N SER A 11 -7.87 -8.30 9.51
CA SER A 11 -8.84 -8.12 8.43
C SER A 11 -8.24 -8.05 7.02
N VAL A 12 -6.91 -8.17 6.89
CA VAL A 12 -6.26 -8.32 5.59
C VAL A 12 -6.15 -9.82 5.34
N PRO A 13 -7.05 -10.46 4.55
CA PRO A 13 -6.86 -11.85 4.16
C PRO A 13 -5.43 -12.06 3.65
N ASN A 14 -4.95 -13.30 3.69
CA ASN A 14 -3.68 -13.68 3.05
C ASN A 14 -3.80 -13.59 1.51
N HIS A 15 -4.18 -12.43 0.96
CA HIS A 15 -4.19 -12.19 -0.46
C HIS A 15 -2.78 -11.80 -0.88
N LEU A 16 -2.14 -12.74 -1.57
CA LEU A 16 -0.87 -12.52 -2.23
C LEU A 16 -1.05 -11.44 -3.29
N LEU A 17 -0.45 -10.27 -3.07
CA LEU A 17 -0.38 -9.23 -4.09
C LEU A 17 0.89 -9.43 -4.93
N GLU A 18 0.72 -10.01 -6.11
CA GLU A 18 1.78 -10.04 -7.11
C GLU A 18 1.78 -8.75 -7.94
N LEU A 19 2.88 -8.02 -7.89
CA LEU A 19 3.10 -6.84 -8.73
C LEU A 19 3.93 -7.24 -9.95
N LYS A 20 3.59 -6.66 -11.11
CA LYS A 20 4.35 -6.82 -12.34
C LYS A 20 4.66 -5.46 -12.93
N VAL A 21 5.85 -5.33 -13.52
CA VAL A 21 6.24 -4.12 -14.26
C VAL A 21 5.36 -3.99 -15.50
N GLY A 22 4.94 -2.76 -15.82
CA GLY A 22 4.08 -2.45 -16.96
C GLY A 22 2.58 -2.61 -16.68
N VAL A 23 2.17 -3.03 -15.47
CA VAL A 23 0.76 -3.20 -15.12
C VAL A 23 0.27 -1.99 -14.31
N PRO A 24 -0.94 -1.46 -14.62
CA PRO A 24 -1.57 -0.43 -13.79
C PRO A 24 -2.08 -1.04 -12.48
N VAL A 25 -1.81 -0.36 -11.37
CA VAL A 25 -2.25 -0.71 -10.01
C VAL A 25 -2.89 0.50 -9.33
N MET A 26 -3.70 0.28 -8.31
CA MET A 26 -4.40 1.35 -7.59
C MET A 26 -3.99 1.36 -6.12
N LEU A 27 -3.78 2.55 -5.56
CA LEU A 27 -3.57 2.70 -4.13
C LEU A 27 -4.90 2.50 -3.38
N ILE A 28 -4.88 1.66 -2.35
CA ILE A 28 -6.02 1.39 -1.45
C ILE A 28 -6.00 2.26 -0.18
N ARG A 29 -4.89 2.95 0.08
CA ARG A 29 -4.70 3.79 1.28
C ARG A 29 -3.94 5.05 0.94
N ASN A 30 -4.14 6.09 1.75
CA ASN A 30 -3.37 7.31 1.67
C ASN A 30 -1.94 7.06 2.18
N ILE A 31 -0.95 7.44 1.37
CA ILE A 31 0.48 7.39 1.72
C ILE A 31 1.01 8.81 1.84
N ASN A 32 0.77 9.63 0.80
CA ASN A 32 1.15 11.03 0.79
C ASN A 32 0.21 11.80 -0.15
N PRO A 33 -0.92 12.30 0.36
CA PRO A 33 -1.91 13.04 -0.43
C PRO A 33 -1.32 14.29 -1.12
N SER A 34 -0.40 15.00 -0.47
CA SER A 34 0.26 16.19 -1.04
C SER A 34 1.07 15.88 -2.31
N LYS A 35 1.60 14.66 -2.42
CA LYS A 35 2.30 14.16 -3.62
C LYS A 35 1.39 13.43 -4.61
N GLY A 36 0.08 13.41 -4.38
CA GLY A 36 -0.88 12.68 -5.21
C GLY A 36 -0.87 11.16 -4.98
N LEU A 37 -0.38 10.70 -3.81
CA LEU A 37 -0.39 9.29 -3.41
C LEU A 37 -1.53 9.03 -2.42
N CYS A 38 -2.76 9.14 -2.91
CA CYS A 38 -3.99 8.93 -2.14
C CYS A 38 -4.77 7.70 -2.64
N ASN A 39 -5.74 7.25 -1.84
CA ASN A 39 -6.64 6.16 -2.22
C ASN A 39 -7.30 6.46 -3.58
N GLY A 40 -7.38 5.47 -4.46
CA GLY A 40 -7.90 5.60 -5.82
C GLY A 40 -6.87 6.10 -6.85
N THR A 41 -5.67 6.52 -6.44
CA THR A 41 -4.62 6.91 -7.40
C THR A 41 -4.18 5.69 -8.20
N GLN A 42 -4.25 5.80 -9.53
CA GLN A 42 -3.75 4.78 -10.44
C GLN A 42 -2.28 5.04 -10.76
N LEU A 43 -1.48 3.99 -10.64
CA LEU A 43 -0.04 3.97 -10.82
C LEU A 43 0.33 2.91 -11.86
N LEU A 44 1.18 3.25 -12.82
CA LEU A 44 1.83 2.28 -13.69
C LEU A 44 3.14 1.83 -13.05
N VAL A 45 3.28 0.53 -12.74
CA VAL A 45 4.52 0.01 -12.16
C VAL A 45 5.63 0.08 -13.21
N THR A 46 6.71 0.81 -12.90
CA THR A 46 7.87 0.98 -13.80
C THR A 46 9.09 0.20 -13.31
N GLY A 47 9.09 -0.27 -12.06
CA GLY A 47 10.15 -1.13 -11.53
C GLY A 47 9.83 -1.70 -10.16
N LEU A 48 10.37 -2.88 -9.88
CA LEU A 48 10.23 -3.57 -8.61
C LEU A 48 11.63 -3.89 -8.08
N GLU A 49 11.92 -3.38 -6.89
CA GLU A 49 13.12 -3.66 -6.12
C GLU A 49 12.74 -4.40 -4.83
N PRO A 50 13.68 -5.03 -4.12
CA PRO A 50 13.39 -5.78 -2.89
C PRO A 50 12.59 -4.99 -1.84
N MET A 51 12.84 -3.67 -1.74
CA MET A 51 12.19 -2.79 -0.76
C MET A 51 11.44 -1.59 -1.39
N LEU A 52 11.53 -1.40 -2.71
CA LEU A 52 11.02 -0.19 -3.38
C LEU A 52 10.18 -0.58 -4.59
N ILE A 53 9.04 0.09 -4.75
CA ILE A 53 8.20 0.01 -5.94
C ILE A 53 8.32 1.34 -6.64
N ARG A 54 8.85 1.33 -7.86
CA ARG A 54 8.86 2.50 -8.75
C ARG A 54 7.60 2.47 -9.59
N ALA A 55 6.92 3.60 -9.67
CA ALA A 55 5.73 3.74 -10.49
C ALA A 55 5.59 5.16 -11.03
N THR A 56 4.72 5.31 -12.02
CA THR A 56 4.34 6.60 -12.58
C THR A 56 2.85 6.80 -12.36
N ILE A 57 2.45 7.98 -11.91
CA ILE A 57 1.03 8.31 -11.75
C ILE A 57 0.39 8.40 -13.14
N ILE A 58 -0.63 7.58 -13.37
CA ILE A 58 -1.40 7.55 -14.63
C ILE A 58 -2.84 8.04 -14.46
N GLY A 59 -3.34 8.13 -13.22
CA GLY A 59 -4.65 8.69 -12.91
C GLY A 59 -4.59 9.75 -11.81
N CYS A 60 -5.55 10.68 -11.81
CA CYS A 60 -5.70 11.81 -10.88
C CYS A 60 -4.86 13.06 -11.22
N SER A 61 -4.65 13.94 -10.22
CA SER A 61 -4.22 15.34 -10.37
C SER A 61 -2.73 15.53 -10.71
N LYS A 62 -1.91 14.47 -10.60
CA LYS A 62 -0.44 14.53 -10.74
C LYS A 62 0.11 13.56 -11.80
N ILE A 63 -0.62 13.37 -12.90
CA ILE A 63 -0.26 12.47 -14.01
C ILE A 63 1.17 12.74 -14.52
N GLY A 64 1.91 11.68 -14.82
CA GLY A 64 3.28 11.73 -15.33
C GLY A 64 4.36 11.77 -14.25
N ASN A 65 4.00 12.08 -13.00
CA ASN A 65 4.97 12.12 -11.91
C ASN A 65 5.49 10.72 -11.57
N LYS A 66 6.81 10.60 -11.46
CA LYS A 66 7.49 9.39 -10.97
C LYS A 66 7.46 9.38 -9.45
N VAL A 67 7.09 8.23 -8.91
CA VAL A 67 6.95 8.02 -7.46
C VAL A 67 7.64 6.73 -7.06
N THR A 68 8.15 6.72 -5.84
CA THR A 68 8.76 5.53 -5.24
C THR A 68 8.07 5.24 -3.92
N ILE A 69 7.60 4.01 -3.76
CA ILE A 69 6.87 3.56 -2.57
C ILE A 69 7.70 2.48 -1.89
N HIS A 70 7.97 2.62 -0.60
CA HIS A 70 8.63 1.57 0.18
C HIS A 70 7.66 0.42 0.44
N ARG A 71 8.11 -0.82 0.22
CA ARG A 71 7.39 -2.03 0.66
C ARG A 71 7.32 -2.04 2.18
N ILE A 72 6.11 -2.01 2.71
CA ILE A 72 5.86 -2.23 4.13
C ILE A 72 5.46 -3.69 4.27
N ILE A 73 6.25 -4.49 4.98
CA ILE A 73 5.90 -5.86 5.34
C ILE A 73 5.05 -5.76 6.61
N ALA A 74 3.73 -5.92 6.47
CA ALA A 74 2.85 -6.06 7.62
C ALA A 74 2.83 -7.53 8.04
N SER A 75 3.76 -7.94 8.90
CA SER A 75 3.72 -9.28 9.50
C SER A 75 2.70 -9.27 10.66
N SER A 76 1.51 -9.79 10.41
CA SER A 76 0.59 -10.18 11.49
C SER A 76 1.05 -11.54 12.01
N ALA A 77 1.98 -11.54 12.97
CA ALA A 77 2.15 -12.74 13.78
C ALA A 77 0.85 -12.90 14.59
N PRO A 78 0.16 -14.05 14.56
CA PRO A 78 -1.02 -14.25 15.37
C PRO A 78 -0.59 -14.17 16.84
N LYS A 79 -0.88 -13.06 17.52
CA LYS A 79 -0.85 -13.03 18.98
C LYS A 79 -2.00 -13.91 19.44
N LYS A 80 -1.67 -15.11 19.92
CA LYS A 80 -2.58 -15.99 20.66
C LYS A 80 -2.94 -15.27 21.96
N TRP A 81 -4.00 -14.46 21.94
CA TRP A 81 -4.60 -13.96 23.17
C TRP A 81 -5.49 -15.07 23.72
N GLU A 82 -4.93 -15.86 24.64
CA GLU A 82 -5.72 -16.77 25.47
C GLU A 82 -6.49 -15.92 26.48
N PHE A 83 -7.69 -15.46 26.13
CA PHE A 83 -8.65 -15.08 27.17
C PHE A 83 -9.39 -16.34 27.59
N ILE A 84 -9.03 -16.84 28.77
CA ILE A 84 -9.82 -17.81 29.53
C ILE A 84 -10.99 -17.03 30.12
N LEU A 85 -12.22 -17.54 29.91
CA LEU A 85 -13.46 -17.01 30.44
C LEU A 85 -13.58 -17.27 31.95
#